data_AF-A0A2U8FEE4-F1
#
_entry.id   AF-A0A2U8FEE4-F1
#
_cell.length_a   1.000
_cell.length_b   1.000
_cell.length_c   1.000
_cell.angle_alpha   90.00
_cell.angle_beta   90.00
_cell.angle_gamma   90.00
#
_symmetry.space_group_name_H-M   'P 1'
#
loop_
_entity.id
_entity.type
_entity.pdbx_description
1 polymer ?
#
loop_
_entity_poly.entity_id
_entity_poly.type
_entity_poly.pdbx_seq_one_letter_code
_entity_poly.pdbx_strand_id
1 'polypeptide(L)'
;MYQKELEVKLAKNTLIRAILLYGEDSFLIEYYGEKITQKLLEQGCEKNSFYFNDFDYESALSCLSQGSLFGDSSLVWIKIDKKIPKKQLDSLLATLQKTQSGHLILEFYQADNKTSAQYAQDCKAMIQSFKGQDFFEVRFFKPNLKESLNILREYATKFELRISDFLLKKILEQQNFNLGLTLAELKKYSIFDEEINTQIVNSLGYGLGSITYEEILELLLTKKPYYHHLEQFLEQGFEEVSLISEIQRYFFTLFLFATHIKLYGNLSSEEVLGYKLPQALLEKKKNLAIRLNQSQYQNIFYHLNKWREESIKGITKGNGFLKVLMKIEAILK
;
A
#
# COMPACT_ATOMS: atom_id res chain seq x y z
N MET A 1 4.11 -16.66 9.38
CA MET A 1 5.53 -16.50 8.99
C MET A 1 5.69 -15.21 8.19
N TYR A 2 6.93 -14.80 7.95
CA TYR A 2 7.23 -13.61 7.13
C TYR A 2 7.68 -13.98 5.72
N GLN A 3 7.69 -12.98 4.82
CA GLN A 3 8.06 -13.09 3.41
C GLN A 3 9.32 -13.94 3.16
N LYS A 4 10.41 -13.70 3.91
CA LYS A 4 11.67 -14.46 3.74
C LYS A 4 11.51 -15.96 3.97
N GLU A 5 10.67 -16.35 4.93
CA GLU A 5 10.40 -17.78 5.19
C GLU A 5 9.60 -18.41 4.04
N LEU A 6 8.66 -17.67 3.46
CA LEU A 6 7.95 -18.09 2.26
C LEU A 6 8.91 -18.29 1.09
N GLU A 7 9.82 -17.34 0.83
CA GLU A 7 10.82 -17.45 -0.23
C GLU A 7 11.69 -18.70 -0.08
N VAL A 8 12.15 -19.01 1.14
CA VAL A 8 12.91 -20.23 1.41
C VAL A 8 12.08 -21.49 1.13
N LYS A 9 10.80 -21.51 1.51
CA LYS A 9 9.90 -22.64 1.23
C LYS A 9 9.66 -22.81 -0.27
N LEU A 10 9.48 -21.71 -1.00
CA LEU A 10 9.33 -21.71 -2.45
C LEU A 10 10.61 -22.21 -3.13
N ALA A 11 11.79 -21.75 -2.72
CA ALA A 11 13.06 -22.20 -3.27
C ALA A 11 13.31 -23.70 -3.01
N LYS A 12 12.87 -24.22 -1.86
CA LYS A 12 12.99 -25.64 -1.50
C LYS A 12 11.91 -26.55 -2.06
N ASN A 13 10.99 -26.03 -2.88
CA ASN A 13 9.81 -26.79 -3.34
C ASN A 13 9.03 -27.45 -2.19
N THR A 14 8.94 -26.77 -1.03
CA THR A 14 8.13 -27.27 0.09
C THR A 14 6.67 -27.38 -0.33
N LEU A 15 6.01 -28.48 0.02
CA LEU A 15 4.59 -28.68 -0.24
C LEU A 15 3.76 -27.62 0.51
N ILE A 16 2.96 -26.85 -0.23
CA ILE A 16 2.04 -25.84 0.31
C ILE A 16 0.63 -26.27 -0.04
N ARG A 17 -0.09 -26.86 0.92
CA ARG A 17 -1.48 -27.32 0.70
C ARG A 17 -2.51 -26.26 1.00
N ALA A 18 -2.25 -25.41 1.98
CA ALA A 18 -3.08 -24.24 2.23
C ALA A 18 -2.18 -23.06 2.60
N ILE A 19 -2.47 -21.89 2.07
CA ILE A 19 -1.75 -20.68 2.45
C ILE A 19 -2.68 -19.48 2.54
N LEU A 20 -2.58 -18.75 3.66
CA LEU A 20 -3.18 -17.44 3.86
C LEU A 20 -2.14 -16.36 3.57
N LEU A 21 -2.45 -15.47 2.64
CA LEU A 21 -1.65 -14.31 2.26
C LEU A 21 -2.39 -13.04 2.70
N TYR A 22 -1.77 -12.23 3.57
CA TYR A 22 -2.41 -11.04 4.15
C TYR A 22 -1.34 -10.02 4.55
N GLY A 23 -1.72 -8.78 4.88
CA GLY A 23 -0.76 -7.80 5.36
C GLY A 23 -1.07 -6.37 4.96
N GLU A 24 -0.06 -5.51 5.12
CA GLU A 24 -0.16 -4.08 4.85
C GLU A 24 0.00 -3.73 3.37
N ASP A 25 0.65 -4.61 2.61
CA ASP A 25 0.99 -4.39 1.20
C ASP A 25 0.19 -5.35 0.31
N SER A 26 -0.83 -4.80 -0.37
CA SER A 26 -1.72 -5.57 -1.26
C SER A 26 -0.99 -6.08 -2.50
N PHE A 27 0.02 -5.35 -2.95
CA PHE A 27 0.83 -5.74 -4.10
C PHE A 27 1.59 -7.04 -3.81
N LEU A 28 2.23 -7.16 -2.64
CA LEU A 28 2.92 -8.40 -2.26
C LEU A 28 1.97 -9.59 -2.06
N ILE A 29 0.76 -9.35 -1.55
CA ILE A 29 -0.27 -10.40 -1.44
C ILE A 29 -0.54 -11.01 -2.83
N GLU A 30 -0.83 -10.17 -3.81
CA GLU A 30 -1.11 -10.60 -5.18
C GLU A 30 0.12 -11.22 -5.85
N TYR A 31 1.28 -10.57 -5.74
CA TYR A 31 2.53 -11.04 -6.33
C TYR A 31 2.90 -12.46 -5.89
N TYR A 32 2.86 -12.74 -4.58
CA TYR A 32 3.16 -14.10 -4.10
C TYR A 32 2.03 -15.08 -4.39
N GLY A 33 0.77 -14.63 -4.41
CA GLY A 33 -0.36 -15.45 -4.81
C GLY A 33 -0.27 -15.95 -6.26
N GLU A 34 0.10 -15.05 -7.18
CA GLU A 34 0.40 -15.39 -8.58
C GLU A 34 1.59 -16.35 -8.67
N LYS A 35 2.67 -16.07 -7.94
CA LYS A 35 3.89 -16.90 -7.96
C LYS A 35 3.63 -18.33 -7.48
N ILE A 36 2.85 -18.50 -6.41
CA ILE A 36 2.46 -19.82 -5.91
C ILE A 36 1.52 -20.51 -6.90
N THR A 37 0.53 -19.77 -7.43
CA THR A 37 -0.41 -20.29 -8.43
C THR A 37 0.31 -20.82 -9.66
N GLN A 38 1.22 -20.03 -10.24
CA GLN A 38 1.98 -20.42 -11.43
C GLN A 38 2.73 -21.73 -11.20
N LYS A 39 3.39 -21.86 -10.04
CA LYS A 39 4.13 -23.07 -9.68
C LYS A 39 3.22 -24.31 -9.56
N LEU A 40 2.02 -24.16 -9.02
CA LEU A 40 1.04 -25.25 -8.92
C LEU A 40 0.45 -25.61 -10.29
N LEU A 41 0.23 -24.62 -11.16
CA LEU A 41 -0.20 -24.85 -12.55
C LEU A 41 0.85 -25.62 -13.36
N GLU A 42 2.13 -25.29 -13.19
CA GLU A 42 3.26 -26.04 -13.78
C GLU A 42 3.33 -27.49 -13.28
N GLN A 43 2.73 -27.79 -12.13
CA GLN A 43 2.58 -29.15 -11.58
C GLN A 43 1.28 -29.85 -12.03
N GLY A 44 0.53 -29.27 -12.96
CA GLY A 44 -0.70 -29.89 -13.50
C GLY A 44 -1.96 -29.69 -12.65
N CYS A 45 -1.97 -28.72 -11.74
CA CYS A 45 -3.17 -28.43 -10.94
C CYS A 45 -4.27 -27.74 -11.76
N GLU A 46 -5.53 -28.13 -11.54
CA GLU A 46 -6.68 -27.46 -12.12
C GLU A 46 -7.10 -26.27 -11.24
N LYS A 47 -7.00 -25.05 -11.79
CA LYS A 47 -7.30 -23.81 -11.08
C LYS A 47 -8.78 -23.45 -11.12
N ASN A 48 -9.36 -23.27 -9.93
CA ASN A 48 -10.68 -22.72 -9.68
C ASN A 48 -10.51 -21.41 -8.90
N SER A 49 -11.12 -20.31 -9.36
CA SER A 49 -10.90 -18.98 -8.78
C SER A 49 -12.16 -18.29 -8.35
N PHE A 50 -12.08 -17.62 -7.20
CA PHE A 50 -13.19 -16.93 -6.56
C PHE A 50 -12.74 -15.53 -6.14
N TYR A 51 -13.45 -14.49 -6.60
CA TYR A 51 -13.03 -13.11 -6.44
C TYR A 51 -14.07 -12.27 -5.68
N PHE A 52 -13.69 -11.77 -4.50
CA PHE A 52 -14.45 -10.84 -3.68
C PHE A 52 -15.90 -11.28 -3.44
N ASN A 53 -16.87 -10.58 -4.03
CA ASN A 53 -18.28 -10.87 -3.88
C ASN A 53 -18.73 -12.15 -4.62
N ASP A 54 -17.92 -12.63 -5.56
CA ASP A 54 -18.17 -13.88 -6.29
C ASP A 54 -17.70 -15.12 -5.51
N PHE A 55 -17.14 -14.93 -4.30
CA PHE A 55 -16.80 -16.04 -3.43
C PHE A 55 -18.05 -16.77 -2.94
N ASP A 56 -18.22 -18.00 -3.43
CA ASP A 56 -19.22 -18.94 -2.97
C ASP A 56 -18.56 -20.11 -2.22
N TYR A 57 -18.96 -20.28 -0.96
CA TYR A 57 -18.40 -21.29 -0.06
C TYR A 57 -18.68 -22.72 -0.54
N GLU A 58 -19.91 -23.00 -1.00
CA GLU A 58 -20.32 -24.34 -1.40
C GLU A 58 -19.56 -24.78 -2.66
N SER A 59 -19.40 -23.88 -3.63
CA SER A 59 -18.60 -24.11 -4.83
C SER A 59 -17.14 -24.38 -4.50
N ALA A 60 -16.51 -23.54 -3.66
CA ALA A 60 -15.13 -23.73 -3.23
C ALA A 60 -14.92 -25.07 -2.51
N LEU A 61 -15.86 -25.46 -1.64
CA LEU A 61 -15.84 -26.74 -0.94
C LEU A 61 -16.00 -27.91 -1.91
N SER A 62 -16.89 -27.80 -2.89
CA SER A 62 -17.11 -28.82 -3.91
C SER A 62 -15.84 -29.06 -4.73
N CYS A 63 -15.16 -28.00 -5.18
CA CYS A 63 -13.89 -28.10 -5.90
C CYS A 63 -12.82 -28.87 -5.09
N LEU A 64 -12.74 -28.64 -3.78
CA LEU A 64 -11.78 -29.35 -2.91
C LEU A 64 -12.19 -30.80 -2.62
N SER A 65 -13.49 -31.10 -2.66
CA SER A 65 -14.03 -32.41 -2.26
C SER A 65 -14.04 -33.42 -3.40
N GLN A 66 -14.31 -32.97 -4.63
CA GLN A 66 -14.53 -33.84 -5.79
C GLN A 66 -13.23 -34.28 -6.49
N GLY A 67 -12.07 -33.73 -6.09
CA GLY A 67 -10.83 -33.90 -6.83
C GLY A 67 -10.84 -33.15 -8.16
N SER A 68 -9.74 -33.21 -8.91
CA SER A 68 -9.66 -32.56 -10.23
C SER A 68 -10.25 -33.47 -11.31
N LEU A 69 -11.01 -32.89 -12.24
CA LEU A 69 -11.59 -33.61 -13.38
C LEU A 69 -10.61 -33.67 -14.57
N PHE A 70 -9.66 -32.74 -14.63
CA PHE A 70 -8.76 -32.54 -15.78
C PHE A 70 -7.27 -32.49 -15.42
N GLY A 71 -6.90 -32.61 -14.15
CA GLY A 71 -5.53 -32.55 -13.65
C GLY A 71 -5.29 -33.47 -12.45
N ASP A 72 -4.07 -33.45 -11.92
CA ASP A 72 -3.65 -34.35 -10.83
C ASP A 72 -4.20 -33.90 -9.47
N SER A 73 -4.50 -32.60 -9.32
CA SER A 73 -5.06 -32.02 -8.11
C SER A 73 -5.79 -30.70 -8.35
N SER A 74 -6.74 -30.36 -7.46
CA SER A 74 -7.52 -29.12 -7.55
C SER A 74 -6.83 -27.95 -6.81
N LEU A 75 -6.65 -26.81 -7.47
CA LEU A 75 -6.27 -25.55 -6.83
C LEU A 75 -7.50 -24.67 -6.68
N VAL A 76 -7.84 -24.30 -5.43
CA VAL A 76 -8.83 -23.28 -5.14
C VAL A 76 -8.12 -21.98 -4.74
N TRP A 77 -8.28 -20.94 -5.54
CA TRP A 77 -7.67 -19.63 -5.34
C TRP A 77 -8.75 -18.59 -5.01
N ILE A 78 -8.74 -18.09 -3.79
CA ILE A 78 -9.76 -17.18 -3.25
C ILE A 78 -9.12 -15.84 -2.97
N LYS A 79 -9.70 -14.76 -3.51
CA LYS A 79 -9.39 -13.37 -3.14
C LYS A 79 -10.59 -12.77 -2.43
N ILE A 80 -10.42 -12.19 -1.25
CA ILE A 80 -11.51 -11.65 -0.44
C ILE A 80 -11.06 -10.42 0.37
N ASP A 81 -12.02 -9.57 0.70
CA ASP A 81 -11.88 -8.42 1.62
C ASP A 81 -12.82 -8.54 2.84
N LYS A 82 -13.74 -9.50 2.79
CA LYS A 82 -14.65 -9.90 3.85
C LYS A 82 -14.18 -11.21 4.48
N LYS A 83 -14.09 -11.23 5.82
CA LYS A 83 -13.65 -12.41 6.57
C LYS A 83 -14.58 -13.60 6.33
N ILE A 84 -14.01 -14.76 6.00
CA ILE A 84 -14.74 -16.03 5.98
C ILE A 84 -15.09 -16.47 7.41
N PRO A 85 -16.36 -16.81 7.71
CA PRO A 85 -16.75 -17.39 8.99
C PRO A 85 -15.87 -18.59 9.37
N LYS A 86 -15.42 -18.64 10.63
CA LYS A 86 -14.49 -19.66 11.12
C LYS A 86 -14.93 -21.10 10.80
N LYS A 87 -16.21 -21.41 10.98
CA LYS A 87 -16.77 -22.75 10.67
C LYS A 87 -16.58 -23.15 9.20
N GLN A 88 -16.75 -22.20 8.28
CA GLN A 88 -16.57 -22.43 6.84
C GLN A 88 -15.09 -22.62 6.51
N LEU A 89 -14.22 -21.75 7.04
CA LEU A 89 -12.77 -21.85 6.81
C LEU A 89 -12.19 -23.15 7.38
N ASP A 90 -12.59 -23.54 8.60
CA ASP A 90 -12.21 -24.81 9.23
C ASP A 90 -12.67 -26.01 8.38
N SER A 91 -13.86 -25.93 7.77
CA SER A 91 -14.38 -26.98 6.89
C SER A 91 -13.55 -27.14 5.61
N LEU A 92 -13.21 -26.03 4.92
CA LEU A 92 -12.37 -26.06 3.72
C LEU A 92 -11.00 -26.70 4.01
N LEU A 93 -10.36 -26.30 5.11
CA LEU A 93 -9.07 -26.82 5.52
C LEU A 93 -9.13 -28.29 5.97
N ALA A 94 -10.20 -28.69 6.65
CA ALA A 94 -10.43 -30.08 7.04
C ALA A 94 -10.65 -30.99 5.83
N THR A 95 -11.36 -30.51 4.79
CA THR A 95 -11.52 -31.24 3.52
C THR A 95 -10.18 -31.51 2.87
N LEU A 96 -9.31 -30.50 2.78
CA LEU A 96 -7.94 -30.69 2.30
C LEU A 96 -7.23 -31.78 3.11
N GLN A 97 -7.22 -31.73 4.44
CA GLN A 97 -6.56 -32.77 5.24
C GLN A 97 -7.04 -34.19 4.93
N LYS A 98 -8.35 -34.36 4.63
CA LYS A 98 -8.94 -35.67 4.32
C LYS A 98 -8.62 -36.18 2.91
N THR A 99 -8.73 -35.32 1.89
CA THR A 99 -8.57 -35.75 0.49
C THR A 99 -7.12 -36.06 0.13
N GLN A 100 -6.14 -35.56 0.89
CA GLN A 100 -4.69 -35.61 0.62
C GLN A 100 -4.27 -35.06 -0.76
N SER A 101 -5.22 -34.63 -1.58
CA SER A 101 -5.04 -33.96 -2.86
C SER A 101 -5.60 -32.53 -2.78
N GLY A 102 -5.03 -31.63 -3.57
CA GLY A 102 -5.51 -30.26 -3.73
C GLY A 102 -4.81 -29.22 -2.85
N HIS A 103 -5.03 -27.97 -3.26
CA HIS A 103 -4.37 -26.77 -2.76
C HIS A 103 -5.37 -25.63 -2.55
N LEU A 104 -5.13 -24.81 -1.53
CA LEU A 104 -5.87 -23.59 -1.25
C LEU A 104 -4.92 -22.40 -1.14
N ILE A 105 -5.17 -21.37 -1.93
CA ILE A 105 -4.55 -20.05 -1.78
C ILE A 105 -5.63 -19.07 -1.38
N LEU A 106 -5.47 -18.42 -0.23
CA LEU A 106 -6.40 -17.45 0.31
C LEU A 106 -5.71 -16.09 0.45
N GLU A 107 -6.09 -15.15 -0.40
CA GLU A 107 -5.64 -13.76 -0.34
C GLU A 107 -6.68 -12.92 0.38
N PHE A 108 -6.28 -12.32 1.51
CA PHE A 108 -7.16 -11.50 2.33
C PHE A 108 -6.70 -10.04 2.36
N TYR A 109 -7.50 -9.19 1.73
CA TYR A 109 -7.26 -7.76 1.56
C TYR A 109 -8.00 -6.94 2.61
N GLN A 110 -7.47 -5.75 2.92
CA GLN A 110 -8.18 -4.78 3.75
C GLN A 110 -9.28 -4.12 2.93
N ALA A 111 -10.54 -4.28 3.34
CA ALA A 111 -11.66 -3.54 2.75
C ALA A 111 -11.58 -2.03 3.07
N ASP A 112 -12.01 -1.19 2.13
CA ASP A 112 -11.99 0.27 2.24
C ASP A 112 -12.75 0.80 3.47
N ASN A 113 -13.81 0.10 3.88
CA ASN A 113 -14.64 0.46 5.02
C ASN A 113 -14.11 -0.04 6.37
N LYS A 114 -12.93 -0.68 6.41
CA LYS A 114 -12.32 -1.20 7.64
C LYS A 114 -11.08 -0.42 8.01
N THR A 115 -10.97 -0.12 9.30
CA THR A 115 -9.72 0.35 9.89
C THR A 115 -8.67 -0.76 9.91
N SER A 116 -7.39 -0.41 9.95
CA SER A 116 -6.29 -1.37 10.06
C SER A 116 -6.38 -2.23 11.32
N ALA A 117 -6.98 -1.71 12.41
CA ALA A 117 -7.20 -2.47 13.64
C ALA A 117 -8.25 -3.57 13.46
N GLN A 118 -9.37 -3.26 12.79
CA GLN A 118 -10.41 -4.24 12.47
C GLN A 118 -9.89 -5.31 11.50
N TYR A 119 -9.14 -4.90 10.46
CA TYR A 119 -8.48 -5.81 9.54
C TYR A 119 -7.53 -6.77 10.28
N ALA A 120 -6.65 -6.25 11.16
CA ALA A 120 -5.74 -7.07 11.95
C ALA A 120 -6.48 -8.06 12.87
N GLN A 121 -7.64 -7.69 13.42
CA GLN A 121 -8.47 -8.60 14.22
C GLN A 121 -9.04 -9.74 13.37
N ASP A 122 -9.50 -9.44 12.16
CA ASP A 122 -10.01 -10.45 11.23
C ASP A 122 -8.91 -11.40 10.76
N CYS A 123 -7.71 -10.88 10.43
CA CYS A 123 -6.54 -11.71 10.11
C CYS A 123 -6.22 -12.68 11.25
N LYS A 124 -6.15 -12.19 12.49
CA LYS A 124 -5.91 -13.03 13.68
C LYS A 124 -6.95 -14.14 13.82
N ALA A 125 -8.22 -13.88 13.51
CA ALA A 125 -9.27 -14.88 13.58
C ALA A 125 -9.09 -15.97 12.53
N MET A 126 -8.71 -15.62 11.30
CA MET A 126 -8.50 -16.58 10.21
C MET A 126 -7.24 -17.43 10.41
N ILE A 127 -6.15 -16.84 10.90
CA ILE A 127 -4.89 -17.55 11.20
C ILE A 127 -5.13 -18.75 12.12
N GLN A 128 -6.08 -18.68 13.05
CA GLN A 128 -6.38 -19.77 13.97
C GLN A 128 -6.87 -21.06 13.29
N SER A 129 -7.34 -20.98 12.04
CA SER A 129 -7.80 -22.12 11.26
C SER A 129 -6.65 -22.84 10.53
N PHE A 130 -5.56 -22.13 10.23
CA PHE A 130 -4.39 -22.67 9.50
C PHE A 130 -3.47 -23.48 10.42
N LYS A 131 -3.93 -24.65 10.86
CA LYS A 131 -3.22 -25.59 11.74
C LYS A 131 -2.93 -26.89 11.00
N GLY A 132 -1.75 -27.00 10.39
CA GLY A 132 -1.29 -28.16 9.64
C GLY A 132 0.19 -28.04 9.29
N GLN A 133 0.87 -29.15 8.99
CA GLN A 133 2.30 -29.16 8.68
C GLN A 133 2.64 -28.45 7.35
N ASP A 134 1.70 -28.51 6.42
CA ASP A 134 1.70 -27.95 5.07
C ASP A 134 0.70 -26.80 4.89
N PHE A 135 0.18 -26.28 6.02
CA PHE A 135 -0.71 -25.14 6.10
C PHE A 135 0.07 -23.94 6.63
N PHE A 136 -0.07 -22.82 5.94
CA PHE A 136 0.81 -21.69 6.10
C PHE A 136 0.05 -20.37 6.17
N GLU A 137 0.62 -19.38 6.84
CA GLU A 137 0.13 -18.00 6.84
C GLU A 137 1.33 -17.06 6.67
N VAL A 138 1.19 -16.05 5.82
CA VAL A 138 2.25 -15.11 5.51
C VAL A 138 1.72 -13.70 5.66
N ARG A 139 2.34 -12.94 6.57
CA ARG A 139 2.11 -11.51 6.71
C ARG A 139 3.10 -10.72 5.86
N PHE A 140 2.58 -9.89 4.97
CA PHE A 140 3.36 -8.93 4.20
C PHE A 140 3.37 -7.55 4.86
N PHE A 141 4.52 -6.90 4.74
CA PHE A 141 4.75 -5.51 5.11
C PHE A 141 5.19 -4.75 3.86
N LYS A 142 5.22 -3.42 3.93
CA LYS A 142 5.78 -2.63 2.83
C LYS A 142 7.21 -3.09 2.51
N PRO A 143 7.51 -3.41 1.24
CA PRO A 143 8.83 -3.89 0.86
C PRO A 143 9.87 -2.79 1.05
N ASN A 144 11.06 -3.16 1.49
CA ASN A 144 12.19 -2.24 1.49
C ASN A 144 12.76 -2.06 0.07
N LEU A 145 13.69 -1.11 -0.10
CA LEU A 145 14.29 -0.83 -1.41
C LEU A 145 14.94 -2.06 -2.05
N LYS A 146 15.62 -2.91 -1.26
CA LYS A 146 16.27 -4.11 -1.78
C LYS A 146 15.24 -5.15 -2.27
N GLU A 147 14.20 -5.37 -1.48
CA GLU A 147 13.08 -6.27 -1.85
C GLU A 147 12.37 -5.76 -3.10
N SER A 148 12.09 -4.45 -3.16
CA SER A 148 11.49 -3.80 -4.32
C SER A 148 12.33 -4.00 -5.57
N LEU A 149 13.64 -3.71 -5.52
CA LEU A 149 14.54 -3.90 -6.66
C LEU A 149 14.64 -5.37 -7.09
N ASN A 150 14.62 -6.32 -6.15
CA ASN A 150 14.60 -7.75 -6.51
C ASN A 150 13.35 -8.12 -7.31
N ILE A 151 12.17 -7.64 -6.90
CA ILE A 151 10.91 -7.84 -7.63
C ILE A 151 11.00 -7.20 -9.02
N LEU A 152 11.48 -5.95 -9.10
CA LEU A 152 11.62 -5.26 -10.38
C LEU A 152 12.57 -5.97 -11.34
N ARG A 153 13.67 -6.58 -10.84
CA ARG A 153 14.55 -7.41 -11.68
C ARG A 153 13.86 -8.67 -12.20
N GLU A 154 13.06 -9.34 -11.36
CA GLU A 154 12.30 -10.51 -11.78
C GLU A 154 11.33 -10.15 -12.92
N TYR A 155 10.61 -9.04 -12.78
CA TYR A 155 9.72 -8.55 -13.83
C TYR A 155 10.46 -8.01 -15.06
N ALA A 156 11.61 -7.36 -14.91
CA ALA A 156 12.43 -6.93 -16.03
C ALA A 156 12.86 -8.15 -16.89
N THR A 157 13.28 -9.24 -16.25
CA THR A 157 13.55 -10.51 -16.95
C THR A 157 12.30 -11.07 -17.62
N LYS A 158 11.14 -11.05 -16.93
CA LYS A 158 9.87 -11.54 -17.48
C LYS A 158 9.37 -10.72 -18.69
N PHE A 159 9.68 -9.42 -18.71
CA PHE A 159 9.37 -8.51 -19.81
C PHE A 159 10.50 -8.43 -20.85
N GLU A 160 11.54 -9.27 -20.72
CA GLU A 160 12.70 -9.34 -21.62
C GLU A 160 13.45 -7.99 -21.75
N LEU A 161 13.40 -7.16 -20.71
CA LEU A 161 14.01 -5.83 -20.70
C LEU A 161 15.51 -5.90 -20.41
N ARG A 162 16.29 -5.23 -21.26
CA ARG A 162 17.71 -4.93 -20.99
C ARG A 162 17.79 -3.60 -20.23
N ILE A 163 17.75 -3.66 -18.90
CA ILE A 163 17.71 -2.46 -18.04
C ILE A 163 18.62 -2.63 -16.81
N SER A 164 19.31 -1.55 -16.44
CA SER A 164 20.20 -1.55 -15.27
C SER A 164 19.46 -1.32 -13.95
N ASP A 165 20.03 -1.82 -12.86
CA ASP A 165 19.54 -1.56 -11.48
C ASP A 165 19.40 -0.07 -11.16
N PHE A 166 20.30 0.75 -11.70
CA PHE A 166 20.23 2.21 -11.54
C PHE A 166 18.94 2.77 -12.12
N LEU A 167 18.52 2.31 -13.30
CA LEU A 167 17.29 2.76 -13.94
C LEU A 167 16.05 2.15 -13.31
N LEU A 168 16.10 0.88 -12.87
CA LEU A 168 15.01 0.29 -12.07
C LEU A 168 14.73 1.10 -10.81
N LYS A 169 15.80 1.50 -10.10
CA LYS A 169 15.69 2.37 -8.92
C LYS A 169 15.11 3.73 -9.29
N LYS A 170 15.57 4.33 -10.39
CA LYS A 170 15.08 5.63 -10.84
C LYS A 170 13.58 5.60 -11.17
N ILE A 171 13.12 4.58 -11.89
CA ILE A 171 11.70 4.43 -12.23
C ILE A 171 10.88 4.20 -10.96
N LEU A 172 11.36 3.38 -10.04
CA LEU A 172 10.70 3.18 -8.74
C LEU A 172 10.57 4.49 -7.95
N GLU A 173 11.61 5.31 -7.93
CA GLU A 173 11.60 6.64 -7.30
C GLU A 173 10.61 7.57 -8.01
N GLN A 174 10.56 7.58 -9.34
CA GLN A 174 9.57 8.35 -10.12
C GLN A 174 8.12 7.96 -9.80
N GLN A 175 7.89 6.69 -9.44
CA GLN A 175 6.57 6.18 -9.05
C GLN A 175 6.34 6.21 -7.52
N ASN A 176 7.10 7.00 -6.77
CA ASN A 176 6.98 7.13 -5.31
C ASN A 176 7.00 5.80 -4.58
N PHE A 177 7.87 4.88 -5.03
CA PHE A 177 8.03 3.54 -4.50
C PHE A 177 6.78 2.66 -4.59
N ASN A 178 5.79 3.02 -5.41
CA ASN A 178 4.63 2.19 -5.71
C ASN A 178 5.01 1.10 -6.72
N LEU A 179 5.13 -0.15 -6.26
CA LEU A 179 5.52 -1.28 -7.10
C LEU A 179 4.53 -1.56 -8.23
N GLY A 180 3.22 -1.49 -7.98
CA GLY A 180 2.22 -1.73 -9.01
C GLY A 180 2.34 -0.75 -10.18
N LEU A 181 2.48 0.55 -9.88
CA LEU A 181 2.70 1.59 -10.90
C LEU A 181 4.07 1.43 -11.56
N THR A 182 5.10 1.09 -10.80
CA THR A 182 6.45 0.83 -11.35
C THR A 182 6.44 -0.33 -12.34
N LEU A 183 5.69 -1.41 -12.07
CA LEU A 183 5.56 -2.52 -13.00
C LEU A 183 4.75 -2.17 -14.24
N ALA A 184 3.66 -1.41 -14.09
CA ALA A 184 2.90 -0.90 -15.22
C ALA A 184 3.78 -0.01 -16.12
N GLU A 185 4.63 0.82 -15.51
CA GLU A 185 5.62 1.65 -16.19
C GLU A 185 6.71 0.80 -16.86
N LEU A 186 7.28 -0.19 -16.15
CA LEU A 186 8.28 -1.11 -16.71
C LEU A 186 7.77 -1.83 -17.95
N LYS A 187 6.51 -2.27 -17.94
CA LYS A 187 5.88 -2.95 -19.07
C LYS A 187 5.84 -2.08 -20.33
N LYS A 188 5.79 -0.74 -20.22
CA LYS A 188 5.81 0.15 -21.40
C LYS A 188 7.13 0.07 -22.15
N TYR A 189 8.23 -0.25 -21.47
CA TYR A 189 9.54 -0.36 -22.10
C TYR A 189 9.72 -1.68 -22.87
N SER A 190 8.77 -2.63 -22.80
CA SER A 190 8.87 -3.90 -23.54
C SER A 190 8.70 -3.73 -25.05
N ILE A 191 8.44 -2.52 -25.52
CA ILE A 191 8.39 -2.17 -26.94
C ILE A 191 9.79 -1.92 -27.54
N PHE A 192 10.82 -1.76 -26.70
CA PHE A 192 12.17 -1.49 -27.14
C PHE A 192 12.99 -2.78 -27.19
N ASP A 193 13.66 -3.02 -28.30
CA ASP A 193 14.60 -4.13 -28.48
C ASP A 193 16.03 -3.78 -27.99
N GLU A 194 16.25 -2.51 -27.64
CA GLU A 194 17.54 -1.97 -27.20
C GLU A 194 17.68 -1.88 -25.68
N GLU A 195 18.90 -1.58 -25.21
CA GLU A 195 19.12 -1.33 -23.79
C GLU A 195 18.41 -0.04 -23.36
N ILE A 196 17.55 -0.18 -22.35
CA ILE A 196 16.84 0.95 -21.77
C ILE A 196 17.85 1.88 -21.12
N ASN A 197 17.89 3.12 -21.60
CA ASN A 197 18.81 4.14 -21.12
C ASN A 197 18.05 5.31 -20.48
N THR A 198 18.80 6.25 -19.90
CA THR A 198 18.24 7.40 -19.21
C THR A 198 17.38 8.30 -20.11
N GLN A 199 17.69 8.39 -21.41
CA GLN A 199 16.92 9.22 -22.35
C GLN A 199 15.54 8.60 -22.60
N ILE A 200 15.49 7.28 -22.82
CA ILE A 200 14.24 6.53 -22.99
C ILE A 200 13.37 6.69 -21.74
N VAL A 201 13.93 6.45 -20.56
CA VAL A 201 13.21 6.62 -19.28
C VAL A 201 12.73 8.06 -19.08
N ASN A 202 13.52 9.08 -19.45
CA ASN A 202 13.07 10.47 -19.32
C ASN A 202 11.98 10.85 -20.35
N SER A 203 11.99 10.23 -21.52
CA SER A 203 11.04 10.54 -22.60
C SER A 203 9.65 9.91 -22.38
N LEU A 204 9.59 8.79 -21.65
CA LEU A 204 8.36 8.04 -21.37
C LEU A 204 7.93 8.06 -19.90
N GLY A 205 8.89 8.26 -19.00
CA GLY A 205 8.70 8.19 -17.56
C GLY A 205 7.94 9.40 -17.04
N TYR A 206 6.64 9.22 -16.87
CA TYR A 206 5.79 10.12 -16.10
C TYR A 206 5.54 9.50 -14.72
N GLY A 207 5.85 10.24 -13.65
CA GLY A 207 5.65 9.76 -12.29
C GLY A 207 4.19 9.85 -11.86
N LEU A 208 3.48 8.73 -11.87
CA LEU A 208 2.08 8.60 -11.43
C LEU A 208 1.96 8.20 -9.95
N GLY A 209 3.08 8.02 -9.25
CA GLY A 209 3.10 7.67 -7.83
C GLY A 209 2.28 8.67 -7.01
N SER A 210 1.39 8.20 -6.15
CA SER A 210 0.57 9.08 -5.31
C SER A 210 1.45 9.94 -4.41
N ILE A 211 1.39 11.26 -4.57
CA ILE A 211 2.04 12.22 -3.67
C ILE A 211 0.99 12.65 -2.68
N THR A 212 1.39 12.82 -1.43
CA THR A 212 0.46 13.29 -0.40
C THR A 212 0.61 14.80 -0.18
N TYR A 213 -0.47 15.45 0.25
CA TYR A 213 -0.39 16.86 0.62
C TYR A 213 0.57 17.06 1.81
N GLU A 214 0.72 16.07 2.70
CA GLU A 214 1.67 16.12 3.80
C GLU A 214 3.12 16.23 3.33
N GLU A 215 3.51 15.49 2.28
CA GLU A 215 4.87 15.57 1.73
C GLU A 215 5.19 16.97 1.19
N ILE A 216 4.23 17.59 0.50
CA ILE A 216 4.36 18.98 0.01
C ILE A 216 4.50 19.94 1.18
N LEU A 217 3.63 19.84 2.18
CA LEU A 217 3.66 20.71 3.37
C LEU A 217 4.95 20.52 4.19
N GLU A 218 5.48 19.31 4.27
CA GLU A 218 6.73 19.02 4.95
C GLU A 218 7.93 19.63 4.23
N LEU A 219 8.00 19.51 2.90
CA LEU A 219 9.03 20.16 2.09
C LEU A 219 8.95 21.69 2.25
N LEU A 220 7.73 22.25 2.20
CA LEU A 220 7.47 23.67 2.41
C LEU A 220 7.95 24.14 3.79
N LEU A 221 7.55 23.46 4.88
CA LEU A 221 7.93 23.81 6.26
C LEU A 221 9.42 23.62 6.54
N THR A 222 10.08 22.71 5.82
CA THR A 222 11.53 22.49 5.92
C THR A 222 12.33 23.36 4.94
N LYS A 223 11.66 24.27 4.21
CA LYS A 223 12.25 25.18 3.20
C LYS A 223 13.03 24.43 2.12
N LYS A 224 12.55 23.24 1.74
CA LYS A 224 13.10 22.43 0.64
C LYS A 224 12.29 22.67 -0.65
N PRO A 225 12.89 22.45 -1.84
CA PRO A 225 12.16 22.54 -3.11
C PRO A 225 10.97 21.58 -3.12
N TYR A 226 9.77 22.08 -3.40
CA TYR A 226 8.52 21.29 -3.39
C TYR A 226 7.73 21.35 -4.71
N TYR A 227 8.12 22.21 -5.67
CA TYR A 227 7.37 22.44 -6.91
C TYR A 227 7.14 21.17 -7.73
N HIS A 228 8.13 20.29 -7.85
CA HIS A 228 7.97 19.02 -8.57
C HIS A 228 6.94 18.10 -7.90
N HIS A 229 6.93 18.03 -6.57
CA HIS A 229 5.94 17.25 -5.83
C HIS A 229 4.55 17.87 -5.94
N LEU A 230 4.48 19.21 -5.97
CA LEU A 230 3.23 19.92 -6.18
C LEU A 230 2.67 19.64 -7.57
N GLU A 231 3.48 19.71 -8.63
CA GLU A 231 3.06 19.42 -10.00
C GLU A 231 2.46 18.02 -10.11
N GLN A 232 3.19 17.00 -9.65
CA GLN A 232 2.73 15.62 -9.62
C GLN A 232 1.45 15.42 -8.79
N PHE A 233 1.28 16.13 -7.67
CA PHE A 233 0.05 16.08 -6.87
C PHE A 233 -1.14 16.72 -7.58
N LEU A 234 -0.93 17.86 -8.25
CA LEU A 234 -2.00 18.54 -8.99
C LEU A 234 -2.51 17.67 -10.16
N GLU A 235 -1.61 16.92 -10.80
CA GLU A 235 -1.93 16.00 -11.90
C GLU A 235 -2.77 14.78 -11.48
N GLN A 236 -2.64 14.33 -10.23
CA GLN A 236 -3.45 13.24 -9.68
C GLN A 236 -4.93 13.62 -9.57
N GLY A 237 -5.21 14.92 -9.53
CA GLY A 237 -6.52 15.44 -9.17
C GLY A 237 -6.81 15.28 -7.68
N PHE A 238 -7.55 16.23 -7.13
CA PHE A 238 -7.96 16.21 -5.73
C PHE A 238 -9.33 16.88 -5.59
N GLU A 239 -10.07 16.47 -4.57
CA GLU A 239 -11.31 17.15 -4.21
C GLU A 239 -10.97 18.32 -3.28
N GLU A 240 -11.26 19.55 -3.73
CA GLU A 240 -10.80 20.78 -3.08
C GLU A 240 -11.31 20.90 -1.63
N VAL A 241 -12.58 20.54 -1.37
CA VAL A 241 -13.18 20.68 -0.02
C VAL A 241 -12.55 19.71 0.98
N SER A 242 -12.28 18.48 0.54
CA SER A 242 -11.59 17.46 1.33
C SER A 242 -10.16 17.89 1.63
N LEU A 243 -9.43 18.38 0.63
CA LEU A 243 -8.06 18.87 0.79
C LEU A 243 -7.96 20.06 1.76
N ILE A 244 -8.91 21.01 1.69
CA ILE A 244 -8.99 22.12 2.65
C ILE A 244 -9.07 21.58 4.09
N SER A 245 -9.98 20.61 4.31
CA SER A 245 -10.23 20.03 5.63
C SER A 245 -9.00 19.28 6.16
N GLU A 246 -8.31 18.56 5.27
CA GLU A 246 -7.08 17.82 5.54
C GLU A 246 -5.92 18.74 5.94
N ILE A 247 -5.68 19.80 5.17
CA ILE A 247 -4.62 20.77 5.46
C ILE A 247 -4.92 21.55 6.75
N GLN A 248 -6.18 21.93 6.98
CA GLN A 248 -6.59 22.55 8.25
C GLN A 248 -6.30 21.65 9.44
N ARG A 249 -6.67 20.37 9.35
CA ARG A 249 -6.38 19.37 10.37
C ARG A 249 -4.88 19.19 10.57
N TYR A 250 -4.09 19.16 9.50
CA TYR A 250 -2.63 19.05 9.57
C TYR A 250 -2.02 20.19 10.41
N PHE A 251 -2.34 21.45 10.07
CA PHE A 251 -1.81 22.60 10.82
C PHE A 251 -2.39 22.70 12.23
N PHE A 252 -3.64 22.31 12.44
CA PHE A 252 -4.24 22.24 13.77
C PHE A 252 -3.53 21.24 14.67
N THR A 253 -3.22 20.04 14.16
CA THR A 253 -2.40 19.06 14.88
C THR A 253 -1.03 19.61 15.23
N LEU A 254 -0.33 20.26 14.29
CA LEU A 254 0.97 20.88 14.58
C LEU A 254 0.86 21.99 15.63
N PHE A 255 -0.18 22.81 15.57
CA PHE A 255 -0.46 23.84 16.57
C PHE A 255 -0.67 23.24 17.96
N LEU A 256 -1.46 22.17 18.09
CA LEU A 256 -1.66 21.49 19.38
C LEU A 256 -0.36 20.93 19.95
N PHE A 257 0.50 20.35 19.11
CA PHE A 257 1.85 19.94 19.56
C PHE A 257 2.68 21.13 20.01
N ALA A 258 2.70 22.22 19.25
CA ALA A 258 3.47 23.41 19.58
C ALA A 258 3.00 24.07 20.89
N THR A 259 1.69 24.16 21.12
CA THR A 259 1.13 24.72 22.37
C THR A 259 1.39 23.82 23.55
N HIS A 260 1.22 22.49 23.40
CA HIS A 260 1.51 21.54 24.46
C HIS A 260 2.98 21.61 24.91
N ILE A 261 3.91 21.61 23.96
CA ILE A 261 5.35 21.74 24.25
C ILE A 261 5.61 23.06 24.99
N LYS A 262 4.97 24.15 24.57
CA LYS A 262 5.15 25.48 25.20
C LYS A 262 4.58 25.55 26.62
N LEU A 263 3.47 24.87 26.90
CA LEU A 263 2.79 24.91 28.20
C LEU A 263 3.39 23.93 29.22
N TYR A 264 3.77 22.73 28.78
CA TYR A 264 4.14 21.63 29.67
C TYR A 264 5.62 21.22 29.57
N GLY A 265 6.35 21.70 28.55
CA GLY A 265 7.78 21.40 28.36
C GLY A 265 8.09 19.97 27.92
N ASN A 266 7.08 19.15 27.68
CA ASN A 266 7.21 17.75 27.24
C ASN A 266 6.47 17.48 25.91
N LEU A 267 6.75 16.32 25.34
CA LEU A 267 6.11 15.82 24.12
C LEU A 267 5.25 14.62 24.46
N SER A 268 3.94 14.73 24.24
CA SER A 268 2.99 13.63 24.46
C SER A 268 1.94 13.62 23.35
N SER A 269 1.90 12.55 22.56
CA SER A 269 0.82 12.37 21.58
C SER A 269 -0.48 11.93 22.23
N GLU A 270 -0.41 11.24 23.37
CA GLU A 270 -1.59 10.79 24.11
C GLU A 270 -2.37 11.98 24.69
N GLU A 271 -1.66 12.97 25.25
CA GLU A 271 -2.28 14.19 25.76
C GLU A 271 -2.77 15.12 24.64
N VAL A 272 -2.05 15.17 23.50
CA VAL A 272 -2.38 16.05 22.37
C VAL A 272 -3.48 15.49 21.46
N LEU A 273 -3.47 14.19 21.20
CA LEU A 273 -4.34 13.54 20.21
C LEU A 273 -5.30 12.51 20.82
N GLY A 274 -5.13 12.13 22.09
CA GLY A 274 -5.90 11.06 22.74
C GLY A 274 -5.42 9.65 22.43
N TYR A 275 -4.29 9.49 21.72
CA TYR A 275 -3.69 8.19 21.41
C TYR A 275 -2.18 8.30 21.17
N LYS A 276 -1.47 7.19 21.36
CA LYS A 276 -0.01 7.14 21.25
C LYS A 276 0.45 6.98 19.80
N LEU A 277 1.28 7.91 19.32
CA LEU A 277 1.94 7.82 18.01
C LEU A 277 3.23 6.97 18.07
N PRO A 278 3.62 6.31 16.95
CA PRO A 278 4.96 5.77 16.79
C PRO A 278 6.05 6.84 17.00
N GLN A 279 7.14 6.49 17.67
CA GLN A 279 8.17 7.44 18.10
C GLN A 279 8.78 8.25 16.93
N ALA A 280 9.01 7.61 15.78
CA ALA A 280 9.52 8.29 14.59
C ALA A 280 8.55 9.37 14.06
N LEU A 281 7.24 9.08 14.05
CA LEU A 281 6.21 10.04 13.64
C LEU A 281 6.04 11.16 14.67
N LEU A 282 6.14 10.81 15.95
CA LEU A 282 6.06 11.77 17.05
C LEU A 282 7.19 12.81 17.00
N GLU A 283 8.44 12.37 16.83
CA GLU A 283 9.58 13.26 16.69
C GLU A 283 9.49 14.10 15.41
N LYS A 284 9.01 13.51 14.30
CA LYS A 284 8.75 14.26 13.06
C LYS A 284 7.74 15.39 13.27
N LYS A 285 6.59 15.09 13.89
CA LYS A 285 5.54 16.08 14.19
C LYS A 285 6.05 17.18 15.12
N LYS A 286 6.82 16.83 16.16
CA LYS A 286 7.50 17.81 17.03
C LYS A 286 8.42 18.74 16.23
N ASN A 287 9.31 18.17 15.42
CA ASN A 287 10.28 18.93 14.64
C ASN A 287 9.64 19.89 13.63
N LEU A 288 8.44 19.57 13.14
CA LEU A 288 7.66 20.46 12.29
C LEU A 288 6.90 21.50 13.11
N ALA A 289 6.28 21.10 14.21
CA ALA A 289 5.46 21.95 15.06
C ALA A 289 6.25 23.15 15.64
N ILE A 290 7.48 22.91 16.10
CA ILE A 290 8.33 23.95 16.72
C ILE A 290 8.95 24.94 15.72
N ARG A 291 8.82 24.69 14.40
CA ARG A 291 9.32 25.62 13.36
C ARG A 291 8.45 26.86 13.20
N LEU A 292 7.22 26.80 13.68
CA LEU A 292 6.23 27.85 13.55
C LEU A 292 6.01 28.52 14.91
N ASN A 293 6.02 29.84 14.93
CA ASN A 293 5.59 30.61 16.09
C ASN A 293 4.07 30.84 16.08
N GLN A 294 3.54 31.34 17.19
CA GLN A 294 2.10 31.55 17.37
C GLN A 294 1.48 32.49 16.32
N SER A 295 2.19 33.57 15.95
CA SER A 295 1.74 34.52 14.92
C SER A 295 1.69 33.85 13.53
N GLN A 296 2.69 33.01 13.22
CA GLN A 296 2.70 32.24 11.98
C GLN A 296 1.52 31.26 11.92
N TYR A 297 1.23 30.51 12.99
CA TYR A 297 0.03 29.67 13.04
C TYR A 297 -1.26 30.46 12.81
N GLN A 298 -1.41 31.60 13.49
CA GLN A 298 -2.59 32.46 13.33
C GLN A 298 -2.76 32.92 11.87
N ASN A 299 -1.68 33.37 11.23
CA ASN A 299 -1.72 33.78 9.83
C ASN A 299 -2.02 32.61 8.88
N ILE A 300 -1.46 31.43 9.14
CA ILE A 300 -1.76 30.23 8.35
C ILE A 300 -3.24 29.88 8.47
N PHE A 301 -3.81 29.82 9.69
CA PHE A 301 -5.24 29.53 9.88
C PHE A 301 -6.14 30.58 9.22
N TYR A 302 -5.75 31.86 9.27
CA TYR A 302 -6.46 32.92 8.56
C TYR A 302 -6.54 32.63 7.05
N HIS A 303 -5.42 32.29 6.41
CA HIS A 303 -5.39 32.00 4.98
C HIS A 303 -6.12 30.70 4.62
N LEU A 304 -6.05 29.67 5.47
CA LEU A 304 -6.81 28.43 5.27
C LEU A 304 -8.32 28.65 5.37
N ASN A 305 -8.77 29.46 6.33
CA ASN A 305 -10.18 29.82 6.46
C ASN A 305 -10.66 30.67 5.28
N LYS A 306 -9.83 31.63 4.84
CA LYS A 306 -10.12 32.42 3.64
C LYS A 306 -10.25 31.54 2.39
N TRP A 307 -9.34 30.58 2.21
CA TRP A 307 -9.43 29.62 1.10
C TRP A 307 -10.72 28.80 1.17
N ARG A 308 -11.11 28.32 2.37
CA ARG A 308 -12.39 27.62 2.57
C ARG A 308 -13.60 28.47 2.17
N GLU A 309 -13.64 29.73 2.60
CA GLU A 309 -14.73 30.65 2.25
C GLU A 309 -14.79 30.93 0.74
N GLU A 310 -13.64 31.15 0.10
CA GLU A 310 -13.55 31.36 -1.35
C GLU A 310 -13.98 30.12 -2.13
N SER A 311 -13.65 28.92 -1.65
CA SER A 311 -14.05 27.65 -2.26
C SER A 311 -15.56 27.44 -2.19
N ILE A 312 -16.19 27.68 -1.03
CA ILE A 312 -17.66 27.62 -0.86
C ILE A 312 -18.37 28.60 -1.80
N LYS A 313 -17.77 29.77 -2.06
CA LYS A 313 -18.31 30.78 -2.99
C LYS A 313 -18.02 30.47 -4.47
N GLY A 314 -17.32 29.39 -4.78
CA GLY A 314 -16.93 29.02 -6.16
C GLY A 314 -15.89 29.95 -6.78
N ILE A 315 -15.15 30.72 -5.97
CA ILE A 315 -14.19 31.74 -6.44
C ILE A 315 -12.83 31.13 -6.78
N THR A 316 -12.46 30.01 -6.17
CA THR A 316 -11.13 29.39 -6.28
C THR A 316 -10.80 28.90 -7.68
N LYS A 317 -11.80 28.47 -8.46
CA LYS A 317 -11.67 27.95 -9.84
C LYS A 317 -10.52 26.93 -9.98
N GLY A 318 -10.34 26.04 -9.01
CA GLY A 318 -9.30 25.01 -9.00
C GLY A 318 -7.89 25.46 -8.60
N ASN A 319 -7.66 26.76 -8.39
CA ASN A 319 -6.33 27.31 -8.04
C ASN A 319 -6.15 27.62 -6.55
N GLY A 320 -7.08 27.23 -5.70
CA GLY A 320 -7.09 27.61 -4.29
C GLY A 320 -5.91 27.03 -3.51
N PHE A 321 -5.52 25.77 -3.79
CA PHE A 321 -4.40 25.13 -3.12
C PHE A 321 -3.05 25.84 -3.41
N LEU A 322 -2.76 26.11 -4.68
CA LEU A 322 -1.54 26.84 -5.07
C LEU A 322 -1.49 28.23 -4.39
N LYS A 323 -2.60 28.97 -4.40
CA LYS A 323 -2.70 30.28 -3.75
C LYS A 323 -2.39 30.21 -2.26
N VAL A 324 -2.92 29.21 -1.56
CA VAL A 324 -2.68 29.09 -0.11
C VAL A 324 -1.24 28.68 0.18
N LEU A 325 -0.65 27.79 -0.62
CA LEU A 325 0.77 27.42 -0.48
C LEU A 325 1.69 28.64 -0.61
N MET A 326 1.45 29.51 -1.61
CA MET A 326 2.22 30.75 -1.76
C MET A 326 2.08 31.68 -0.55
N LYS A 327 0.89 31.74 0.06
CA LYS A 327 0.66 32.55 1.28
C LYS A 327 1.38 31.94 2.48
N ILE A 328 1.33 30.62 2.65
CA ILE A 328 2.07 29.93 3.70
C ILE A 328 3.57 30.14 3.50
N GLU A 329 4.11 29.96 2.28
CA GLU A 329 5.52 30.22 1.99
C GLU A 329 5.95 31.64 2.37
N ALA A 330 5.11 32.64 2.09
CA ALA A 330 5.38 34.03 2.48
C ALA A 330 5.40 34.24 4.01
N ILE A 331 4.65 33.45 4.79
CA ILE A 331 4.66 33.48 6.27
C ILE A 331 5.91 32.81 6.85
N LEU A 332 6.52 31.89 6.09
CA LEU A 332 7.73 31.16 6.50
C LEU A 332 9.04 31.92 6.19
N LYS A 333 8.97 32.95 5.35
CA LYS A 333 10.05 33.91 5.10
C LYS A 333 10.19 34.83 6.30
#